data_AF-N9NJ54-F1
#
_entry.id   AF-N9NJ54-F1
#
_cell.length_a   1.000
_cell.length_b   1.000
_cell.length_c   1.000
_cell.angle_alpha   90.00
_cell.angle_beta   90.00
_cell.angle_gamma   90.00
#
_symmetry.space_group_name_H-M   'P 1'
#
loop_
_entity.id
_entity.type
_entity.pdbx_description
1 polymer ?
#
loop_
_entity_poly.entity_id
_entity_poly.type
_entity_poly.pdbx_seq_one_letter_code
_entity_poly.pdbx_strand_id
1 'polypeptide(L)'
;MSKLSLAYIFQQQQLLVDENLQLPQVEALASDIQLGTGDQVIARDLLPEEPIPLGLQLVPIRQLLQYWNVRQFEQASRAVQLLEWRRNHRFCSHCGTPTEAHAVEYAMVCPACHYRQYPRVQPCVITVITRGKDEILLAKNARNKTSQMYGLIAGFVEVGETLEEAVRRETEEEVGIKVKNIQYLASQPWPFPSNLMIAFKAEYASGEIKLQEEEISDAQFFKLDALPEIPFKGSIAHSMIMHITQGTPVADDTQAWL
;
A
#
# COMPACT_ATOMS: atom_id res chain seq x y z
N MET A 1 -33.34 12.74 14.88
CA MET A 1 -32.29 13.14 13.91
C MET A 1 -31.55 11.87 13.54
N SER A 2 -31.50 11.52 12.26
CA SER A 2 -30.66 10.43 11.77
C SER A 2 -29.21 10.73 12.14
N LYS A 3 -28.49 9.73 12.63
CA LYS A 3 -27.09 9.90 13.08
C LYS A 3 -26.21 9.84 11.82
N LEU A 4 -25.64 10.97 11.41
CA LEU A 4 -24.75 11.01 10.24
C LEU A 4 -23.46 10.25 10.50
N SER A 5 -22.87 9.69 9.44
CA SER A 5 -21.60 8.96 9.46
C SER A 5 -20.58 9.69 8.59
N LEU A 6 -19.33 9.72 9.03
CA LEU A 6 -18.21 10.17 8.22
C LEU A 6 -17.98 9.17 7.09
N ALA A 7 -17.96 9.62 5.85
CA ALA A 7 -18.05 8.70 4.71
C ALA A 7 -16.90 8.79 3.73
N TYR A 8 -16.20 7.65 3.58
CA TYR A 8 -15.24 7.43 2.51
C TYR A 8 -15.99 6.99 1.25
N ILE A 9 -16.36 7.96 0.41
CA ILE A 9 -17.14 7.73 -0.81
C ILE A 9 -16.20 7.76 -2.02
N PHE A 10 -16.01 6.62 -2.68
CA PHE A 10 -15.09 6.51 -3.81
C PHE A 10 -15.79 6.39 -5.15
N GLN A 11 -15.22 7.02 -6.17
CA GLN A 11 -15.40 6.64 -7.55
C GLN A 11 -14.06 6.13 -8.08
N GLN A 12 -13.92 4.82 -8.25
CA GLN A 12 -12.63 4.17 -8.55
C GLN A 12 -11.57 4.50 -7.48
N GLN A 13 -10.45 5.13 -7.85
CA GLN A 13 -9.39 5.58 -6.92
C GLN A 13 -9.50 7.06 -6.52
N GLN A 14 -10.63 7.70 -6.83
CA GLN A 14 -10.90 9.08 -6.46
C GLN A 14 -11.87 9.13 -5.29
N LEU A 15 -11.52 9.91 -4.28
CA LEU A 15 -12.28 10.07 -3.06
C LEU A 15 -13.07 11.38 -3.11
N LEU A 16 -14.34 11.31 -2.72
CA LEU A 16 -15.22 12.46 -2.64
C LEU A 16 -14.90 13.26 -1.37
N VAL A 17 -14.53 14.53 -1.54
CA VAL A 17 -14.17 15.46 -0.47
C VAL A 17 -14.75 16.85 -0.75
N ASP A 18 -14.82 17.71 0.26
CA ASP A 18 -15.21 19.11 0.08
C ASP A 18 -14.06 19.99 -0.47
N GLU A 19 -14.31 21.29 -0.58
CA GLU A 19 -13.29 22.28 -1.01
C GLU A 19 -12.08 22.37 -0.07
N ASN A 20 -12.22 21.95 1.19
CA ASN A 20 -11.16 21.92 2.22
C ASN A 20 -10.56 20.51 2.37
N LEU A 21 -10.81 19.62 1.41
CA LEU A 21 -10.35 18.23 1.40
C LEU A 21 -10.85 17.41 2.60
N GLN A 22 -12.01 17.74 3.16
CA GLN A 22 -12.64 17.00 4.25
C GLN A 22 -13.69 16.01 3.73
N LEU A 23 -13.87 14.92 4.47
CA LEU A 23 -14.86 13.89 4.16
C LEU A 23 -16.28 14.40 4.44
N PRO A 24 -17.25 14.06 3.59
CA PRO A 24 -18.65 14.39 3.84
C PRO A 24 -19.23 13.57 5.01
N GLN A 25 -20.26 14.12 5.64
CA GLN A 25 -21.10 13.39 6.60
C GLN A 25 -22.44 13.05 5.94
N VAL A 26 -22.79 11.78 5.89
CA VAL A 26 -23.99 11.29 5.19
C VAL A 26 -24.75 10.26 6.03
N GLU A 27 -26.00 10.00 5.66
CA GLU A 27 -26.76 8.90 6.25
C GLU A 27 -26.19 7.54 5.80
N ALA A 28 -26.02 6.63 6.76
CA ALA A 28 -25.58 5.27 6.49
C ALA A 28 -26.69 4.49 5.76
N LEU A 29 -26.30 3.74 4.74
CA LEU A 29 -27.14 2.82 4.00
C LEU A 29 -26.83 1.38 4.44
N ALA A 30 -27.80 0.49 4.28
CA ALA A 30 -27.62 -0.94 4.58
C ALA A 30 -26.50 -1.60 3.75
N SER A 31 -26.18 -1.03 2.58
CA SER A 31 -25.14 -1.51 1.68
C SER A 31 -23.73 -0.99 2.01
N ASP A 32 -23.57 -0.17 3.05
CA ASP A 32 -22.26 0.39 3.40
C ASP A 32 -21.32 -0.63 4.05
N ILE A 33 -20.02 -0.45 3.80
CA ILE A 33 -19.00 -1.14 4.58
C ILE A 33 -18.70 -0.31 5.81
N GLN A 34 -18.89 -0.88 7.00
CA GLN A 34 -18.44 -0.27 8.25
C GLN A 34 -16.92 -0.48 8.38
N LEU A 35 -16.13 0.57 8.65
CA LEU A 35 -14.66 0.49 8.71
C LEU A 35 -14.09 0.19 10.11
N GLY A 36 -14.92 0.01 11.12
CA GLY A 36 -14.49 -0.31 12.49
C GLY A 36 -15.65 -0.57 13.45
N THR A 37 -15.33 -1.01 14.66
CA THR A 37 -16.30 -1.21 15.74
C THR A 37 -16.48 0.09 16.53
N GLY A 38 -17.64 0.74 16.39
CA GLY A 38 -18.05 1.88 17.24
C GLY A 38 -17.91 3.27 16.63
N ASP A 39 -17.03 3.44 15.64
CA ASP A 39 -16.92 4.68 14.88
C ASP A 39 -17.98 4.70 13.77
N GLN A 40 -18.71 5.82 13.64
CA GLN A 40 -19.65 6.04 12.53
C GLN A 40 -18.89 6.37 11.25
N VAL A 41 -18.08 5.43 10.79
CA VAL A 41 -17.22 5.57 9.63
C VAL A 41 -17.57 4.49 8.63
N ILE A 42 -18.04 4.94 7.47
CA ILE A 42 -18.49 4.07 6.39
C ILE A 42 -17.60 4.20 5.15
N ALA A 43 -17.65 3.19 4.30
CA ALA A 43 -17.17 3.24 2.94
C ALA A 43 -18.25 2.80 1.95
N ARG A 44 -18.40 3.53 0.84
CA ARG A 44 -19.27 3.16 -0.28
C ARG A 44 -18.71 3.65 -1.61
N ASP A 45 -19.22 3.07 -2.67
CA ASP A 45 -18.99 3.56 -4.02
C ASP A 45 -19.99 4.66 -4.36
N LEU A 46 -19.52 5.71 -5.03
CA LEU A 46 -20.34 6.64 -5.80
C LEU A 46 -20.59 5.99 -7.16
N LEU A 47 -21.87 5.73 -7.48
CA LEU A 47 -22.20 5.10 -8.76
C LEU A 47 -21.83 6.04 -9.94
N PRO A 48 -21.42 5.50 -11.11
CA PRO A 48 -21.03 6.32 -12.26
C PRO A 48 -22.07 7.36 -12.70
N GLU A 49 -23.35 7.02 -12.56
CA GLU A 49 -24.50 7.85 -12.90
C GLU A 49 -24.93 8.83 -11.78
N GLU A 50 -24.37 8.70 -10.57
CA GLU A 50 -24.70 9.61 -9.46
C GLU A 50 -23.99 10.95 -9.65
N PRO A 51 -24.72 12.08 -9.59
CA PRO A 51 -24.08 13.39 -9.67
C PRO A 51 -23.25 13.65 -8.41
N ILE A 52 -22.09 14.28 -8.61
CA ILE A 52 -21.29 14.82 -7.50
C ILE A 52 -22.13 15.88 -6.76
N PRO A 53 -22.38 15.74 -5.45
CA PRO A 53 -23.15 16.72 -4.70
C PRO A 53 -22.50 18.10 -4.72
N LEU A 54 -23.32 19.16 -4.67
CA LEU A 54 -22.84 20.54 -4.67
C LEU A 54 -21.86 20.78 -3.51
N GLY A 55 -20.71 21.38 -3.81
CA GLY A 55 -19.65 21.67 -2.82
C GLY A 55 -18.67 20.51 -2.58
N LEU A 56 -18.85 19.37 -3.26
CA LEU A 56 -17.93 18.24 -3.23
C LEU A 56 -17.19 18.09 -4.57
N GLN A 57 -16.05 17.41 -4.51
CA GLN A 57 -15.18 17.12 -5.65
C GLN A 57 -14.52 15.75 -5.48
N LEU A 58 -14.15 15.12 -6.59
CA LEU A 58 -13.39 13.87 -6.61
C LEU A 58 -11.89 14.15 -6.69
N VAL A 59 -11.13 13.64 -5.74
CA VAL A 59 -9.67 13.83 -5.67
C VAL A 59 -8.98 12.47 -5.63
N PRO A 60 -7.95 12.21 -6.47
CA PRO A 60 -7.17 10.99 -6.37
C PRO A 60 -6.58 10.82 -4.96
N ILE A 61 -6.81 9.67 -4.31
CA ILE A 61 -6.37 9.45 -2.92
C ILE A 61 -4.87 9.68 -2.70
N ARG A 62 -4.04 9.45 -3.72
CA ARG A 62 -2.59 9.74 -3.68
C ARG A 62 -2.27 11.23 -3.47
N GLN A 63 -3.11 12.14 -3.95
CA GLN A 63 -2.91 13.58 -3.77
C GLN A 63 -3.23 14.01 -2.33
N LEU A 64 -4.13 13.28 -1.64
CA LEU A 64 -4.53 13.58 -0.27
C LEU A 64 -3.45 13.23 0.76
N LEU A 65 -2.46 12.39 0.40
CA LEU A 65 -1.32 12.00 1.24
C LEU A 65 -0.57 13.19 1.86
N GLN A 66 -0.52 14.32 1.16
CA GLN A 66 0.22 15.51 1.61
C GLN A 66 -0.58 16.37 2.59
N TYR A 67 -1.90 16.20 2.66
CA TYR A 67 -2.82 17.05 3.41
C TYR A 67 -3.43 16.35 4.62
N TRP A 68 -3.51 15.01 4.59
CA TRP A 68 -4.18 14.21 5.59
C TRP A 68 -3.22 13.65 6.62
N ASN A 69 -3.75 13.41 7.82
CA ASN A 69 -3.01 12.68 8.85
C ASN A 69 -2.99 11.17 8.55
N VAL A 70 -2.11 10.45 9.23
CA VAL A 70 -1.93 8.99 9.09
C VAL A 70 -3.25 8.25 9.26
N ARG A 71 -4.05 8.56 10.28
CA ARG A 71 -5.32 7.86 10.56
C ARG A 71 -6.33 8.01 9.41
N GLN A 72 -6.46 9.22 8.85
CA GLN A 72 -7.34 9.45 7.69
C GLN A 72 -6.89 8.64 6.49
N PHE A 73 -5.57 8.62 6.23
CA PHE A 73 -5.02 7.85 5.11
C PHE A 73 -5.18 6.34 5.31
N GLU A 74 -4.94 5.81 6.51
CA GLU A 74 -5.13 4.39 6.83
C GLU A 74 -6.59 3.95 6.66
N GLN A 75 -7.53 4.77 7.10
CA GLN A 75 -8.96 4.50 6.90
C GLN A 75 -9.36 4.58 5.42
N ALA A 76 -8.86 5.57 4.67
CA ALA A 76 -9.09 5.67 3.23
C ALA A 76 -8.48 4.47 2.47
N SER A 77 -7.27 4.07 2.86
CA SER A 77 -6.56 2.90 2.38
C SER A 77 -7.37 1.63 2.59
N ARG A 78 -7.91 1.43 3.79
CA ARG A 78 -8.80 0.30 4.10
C ARG A 78 -10.10 0.36 3.30
N ALA A 79 -10.71 1.55 3.20
CA ALA A 79 -11.95 1.76 2.47
C ALA A 79 -11.83 1.36 1.00
N VAL A 80 -10.84 1.90 0.28
CA VAL A 80 -10.67 1.63 -1.15
C VAL A 80 -10.41 0.14 -1.43
N GLN A 81 -9.60 -0.52 -0.59
CA GLN A 81 -9.30 -1.95 -0.71
C GLN A 81 -10.54 -2.83 -0.47
N LEU A 82 -11.34 -2.51 0.55
CA LEU A 82 -12.57 -3.26 0.84
C LEU A 82 -13.64 -3.04 -0.24
N LEU A 83 -13.76 -1.82 -0.76
CA LEU A 83 -14.66 -1.52 -1.87
C LEU A 83 -14.24 -2.26 -3.14
N GLU A 84 -12.95 -2.24 -3.48
CA GLU A 84 -12.40 -2.97 -4.62
C GLU A 84 -12.58 -4.49 -4.50
N TRP A 85 -12.26 -5.05 -3.33
CA TRP A 85 -12.52 -6.45 -3.04
C TRP A 85 -13.99 -6.81 -3.27
N ARG A 86 -14.92 -6.03 -2.73
CA ARG A 86 -16.35 -6.30 -2.90
C ARG A 86 -16.79 -6.26 -4.37
N ARG A 87 -16.29 -5.31 -5.16
CA ARG A 87 -16.54 -5.25 -6.62
C ARG A 87 -16.03 -6.50 -7.35
N ASN A 88 -14.84 -6.97 -6.98
CA ASN A 88 -14.17 -8.09 -7.64
C ASN A 88 -14.68 -9.48 -7.20
N HIS A 89 -15.54 -9.56 -6.19
CA HIS A 89 -16.06 -10.82 -5.65
C HIS A 89 -17.59 -10.89 -5.67
N ARG A 90 -18.25 -10.16 -6.59
CA ARG A 90 -19.71 -10.17 -6.82
C ARG A 90 -20.26 -11.55 -7.24
N PHE A 91 -19.40 -12.40 -7.79
CA PHE A 91 -19.72 -13.78 -8.17
C PHE A 91 -18.74 -14.75 -7.51
N CYS A 92 -19.18 -15.98 -7.28
CA CYS A 92 -18.38 -17.03 -6.68
C CYS A 92 -17.32 -17.53 -7.65
N SER A 93 -16.05 -17.51 -7.26
CA SER A 93 -14.95 -18.05 -8.09
C SER A 93 -15.01 -19.57 -8.30
N HIS A 94 -15.76 -20.32 -7.48
CA HIS A 94 -15.93 -21.78 -7.64
C HIS A 94 -17.04 -22.15 -8.64
N CYS A 95 -18.19 -21.46 -8.62
CA CYS A 95 -19.38 -21.89 -9.36
C CYS A 95 -20.11 -20.78 -10.15
N GLY A 96 -19.67 -19.53 -10.06
CA GLY A 96 -20.26 -18.41 -10.81
C GLY A 96 -21.57 -17.83 -10.24
N THR A 97 -22.13 -18.39 -9.16
CA THR A 97 -23.34 -17.83 -8.51
C THR A 97 -23.04 -16.47 -7.88
N PRO A 98 -23.96 -15.47 -7.95
CA PRO A 98 -23.84 -14.21 -7.21
C PRO A 98 -23.60 -14.44 -5.72
N THR A 99 -22.74 -13.64 -5.11
CA THR A 99 -22.40 -13.75 -3.69
C THR A 99 -23.15 -12.74 -2.84
N GLU A 100 -23.24 -13.03 -1.54
CA GLU A 100 -23.86 -12.17 -0.54
C GLU A 100 -22.81 -11.76 0.50
N ALA A 101 -22.90 -10.52 0.99
CA ALA A 101 -22.00 -10.06 2.06
C ALA A 101 -22.34 -10.76 3.38
N HIS A 102 -21.34 -11.24 4.10
CA HIS A 102 -21.51 -11.80 5.43
C HIS A 102 -21.89 -10.71 6.44
N ALA A 103 -22.74 -11.04 7.41
CA ALA A 103 -23.31 -10.07 8.34
C ALA A 103 -22.30 -9.44 9.32
N VAL A 104 -21.20 -10.14 9.62
CA VAL A 104 -20.25 -9.75 10.70
C VAL A 104 -18.80 -9.68 10.22
N GLU A 105 -18.46 -10.38 9.14
CA GLU A 105 -17.09 -10.49 8.65
C GLU A 105 -17.01 -9.77 7.31
N TYR A 106 -15.82 -9.26 6.95
CA TYR A 106 -15.55 -8.93 5.56
C TYR A 106 -15.38 -10.23 4.76
N ALA A 107 -16.51 -10.82 4.37
CA ALA A 107 -16.56 -12.01 3.53
C ALA A 107 -17.71 -11.89 2.52
N MET A 108 -17.46 -12.33 1.29
CA MET A 108 -18.50 -12.58 0.29
C MET A 108 -18.75 -14.09 0.27
N VAL A 109 -20.00 -14.50 0.53
CA VAL A 109 -20.40 -15.91 0.70
C VAL A 109 -21.29 -16.32 -0.46
N CYS A 110 -21.00 -17.47 -1.07
CA CYS A 110 -21.86 -18.04 -2.09
C CYS A 110 -23.06 -18.78 -1.45
N PRO A 111 -24.32 -18.45 -1.78
CA PRO A 111 -25.47 -19.16 -1.24
C PRO A 111 -25.63 -20.58 -1.81
N ALA A 112 -25.04 -20.88 -2.98
CA ALA A 112 -25.18 -22.18 -3.63
C ALA A 112 -24.15 -23.24 -3.17
N CYS A 113 -22.88 -22.84 -2.99
CA CYS A 113 -21.81 -23.78 -2.62
C CYS A 113 -21.13 -23.44 -1.29
N HIS A 114 -21.57 -22.38 -0.61
CA HIS A 114 -21.05 -21.91 0.68
C HIS A 114 -19.57 -21.50 0.69
N TYR A 115 -18.94 -21.38 -0.48
CA TYR A 115 -17.58 -20.88 -0.59
C TYR A 115 -17.49 -19.43 -0.09
N ARG A 116 -16.48 -19.16 0.75
CA ARG A 116 -16.22 -17.86 1.36
C ARG A 116 -15.00 -17.21 0.70
N GLN A 117 -15.15 -15.95 0.30
CA GLN A 117 -14.09 -15.15 -0.31
C GLN A 117 -13.78 -13.98 0.61
N TYR A 118 -12.53 -13.83 1.04
CA TYR A 118 -12.07 -12.78 1.95
C TYR A 118 -11.28 -11.69 1.21
N PRO A 119 -11.14 -10.46 1.76
CA PRO A 119 -10.22 -9.45 1.25
C PRO A 119 -8.81 -10.01 1.08
N ARG A 120 -8.20 -9.73 -0.06
CA ARG A 120 -6.84 -10.18 -0.37
C ARG A 120 -5.84 -9.11 0.08
N VAL A 121 -4.83 -9.53 0.82
CA VAL A 121 -3.65 -8.72 1.16
C VAL A 121 -2.45 -9.39 0.54
N GLN A 122 -1.74 -8.69 -0.32
CA GLN A 122 -0.59 -9.22 -1.06
C GLN A 122 0.71 -8.89 -0.31
N PRO A 123 1.45 -9.87 0.22
CA PRO A 123 2.74 -9.62 0.84
C PRO A 123 3.75 -9.13 -0.20
N CYS A 124 4.43 -8.03 0.11
CA CYS A 124 5.43 -7.40 -0.76
C CYS A 124 6.64 -7.02 0.10
N VAL A 125 7.81 -7.57 -0.22
CA VAL A 125 9.04 -7.22 0.50
C VAL A 125 9.60 -5.91 -0.03
N ILE A 126 10.21 -5.11 0.83
CA ILE A 126 10.97 -3.92 0.45
C ILE A 126 12.27 -3.89 1.25
N THR A 127 13.40 -3.71 0.58
CA THR A 127 14.72 -3.96 1.19
C THR A 127 15.64 -2.77 1.07
N VAL A 128 16.15 -2.28 2.21
CA VAL A 128 17.31 -1.39 2.23
C VAL A 128 18.59 -2.22 2.28
N ILE A 129 19.43 -2.07 1.25
CA ILE A 129 20.64 -2.87 1.07
C ILE A 129 21.85 -1.98 1.34
N THR A 130 22.58 -2.25 2.42
CA THR A 130 23.79 -1.51 2.79
C THR A 130 25.04 -2.13 2.19
N ARG A 131 26.01 -1.32 1.77
CA ARG A 131 27.36 -1.75 1.37
C ARG A 131 28.41 -0.97 2.15
N GLY A 132 29.32 -1.69 2.80
CA GLY A 132 30.31 -1.06 3.66
C GLY A 132 29.67 -0.35 4.86
N LYS A 133 30.21 0.81 5.23
CA LYS A 133 29.74 1.59 6.39
C LYS A 133 28.88 2.79 6.00
N ASP A 134 28.91 3.18 4.74
CA ASP A 134 28.48 4.50 4.30
C ASP A 134 27.76 4.49 2.94
N GLU A 135 27.36 3.32 2.40
CA GLU A 135 26.59 3.27 1.15
C GLU A 135 25.31 2.44 1.27
N ILE A 136 24.29 2.84 0.50
CA ILE A 136 23.06 2.06 0.24
C ILE A 136 22.81 1.92 -1.25
N LEU A 137 22.25 0.78 -1.66
CA LEU A 137 21.74 0.60 -3.02
C LEU A 137 20.39 1.30 -3.16
N LEU A 138 20.24 2.13 -4.18
CA LEU A 138 18.95 2.65 -4.61
C LEU A 138 18.76 2.42 -6.11
N ALA A 139 17.52 2.26 -6.54
CA ALA A 139 17.16 1.97 -7.92
C ALA A 139 16.01 2.85 -8.42
N LYS A 140 16.00 3.13 -9.72
CA LYS A 140 15.03 3.99 -10.39
C LYS A 140 14.12 3.16 -11.30
N ASN A 141 12.82 3.15 -11.00
CA ASN A 141 11.83 2.37 -11.73
C ASN A 141 11.69 2.82 -13.21
N ALA A 142 11.75 1.88 -14.15
CA ALA A 142 11.65 2.12 -15.59
C ALA A 142 10.25 2.51 -16.07
N ARG A 143 9.19 2.10 -15.36
CA ARG A 143 7.79 2.39 -15.71
C ARG A 143 7.42 3.84 -15.40
N ASN A 144 8.04 4.45 -14.39
CA ASN A 144 7.81 5.86 -14.02
C ASN A 144 8.84 6.81 -14.65
N LYS A 145 8.75 7.00 -15.98
CA LYS A 145 9.70 7.82 -16.76
C LYS A 145 9.78 9.29 -16.34
N THR A 146 8.76 9.81 -15.67
CA THR A 146 8.69 11.21 -15.22
C THR A 146 9.35 11.46 -13.88
N SER A 147 9.50 10.43 -13.04
CA SER A 147 10.12 10.57 -11.73
C SER A 147 11.64 10.50 -11.84
N GLN A 148 12.34 11.33 -11.06
CA GLN A 148 13.80 11.23 -10.86
C GLN A 148 14.15 10.52 -9.54
N MET A 149 13.14 10.00 -8.85
CA MET A 149 13.25 9.38 -7.55
C MET A 149 13.91 8.02 -7.63
N TYR A 150 14.83 7.78 -6.69
CA TYR A 150 15.46 6.50 -6.44
C TYR A 150 14.82 5.84 -5.21
N GLY A 151 14.27 4.66 -5.41
CA GLY A 151 13.63 3.86 -4.36
C GLY A 151 14.49 2.69 -3.90
N LEU A 152 13.91 1.91 -2.99
CA LEU A 152 14.44 0.62 -2.55
C LEU A 152 13.95 -0.49 -3.48
N ILE A 153 14.67 -1.62 -3.48
CA ILE A 153 14.25 -2.85 -4.18
C ILE A 153 13.02 -3.41 -3.48
N ALA A 154 11.96 -3.70 -4.23
CA ALA A 154 10.71 -4.19 -3.67
C ALA A 154 9.94 -5.05 -4.67
N GLY A 155 9.36 -6.16 -4.18
CA GLY A 155 8.57 -7.03 -5.02
C GLY A 155 7.70 -8.01 -4.24
N PHE A 156 6.83 -8.70 -4.97
CA PHE A 156 5.81 -9.56 -4.37
C PHE A 156 6.44 -10.87 -3.89
N VAL A 157 5.91 -11.40 -2.79
CA VAL A 157 6.29 -12.74 -2.33
C VAL A 157 5.55 -13.78 -3.17
N GLU A 158 6.27 -14.77 -3.68
CA GLU A 158 5.70 -15.83 -4.50
C GLU A 158 5.11 -16.99 -3.68
N VAL A 159 4.31 -17.83 -4.34
CA VAL A 159 3.70 -19.00 -3.69
C VAL A 159 4.78 -20.01 -3.31
N GLY A 160 4.84 -20.33 -2.01
CA GLY A 160 5.81 -21.28 -1.47
C GLY A 160 7.14 -20.64 -1.08
N GLU A 161 7.25 -19.31 -1.18
CA GLU A 161 8.45 -18.55 -0.86
C GLU A 161 8.39 -18.00 0.59
N THR A 162 9.51 -18.05 1.30
CA THR A 162 9.72 -17.29 2.54
C THR A 162 9.98 -15.81 2.23
N LEU A 163 9.82 -14.92 3.21
CA LEU A 163 10.10 -13.49 3.00
C LEU A 163 11.57 -13.25 2.65
N GLU A 164 12.47 -14.01 3.27
CA GLU A 164 13.90 -13.93 3.04
C GLU A 164 14.30 -14.44 1.65
N GLU A 165 13.61 -15.46 1.13
CA GLU A 165 13.78 -15.93 -0.25
C GLU A 165 13.32 -14.84 -1.23
N ALA A 166 12.17 -14.20 -1.00
CA ALA A 166 11.68 -13.10 -1.82
C ALA A 166 12.67 -11.94 -1.86
N VAL A 167 13.23 -11.55 -0.70
CA VAL A 167 14.27 -10.51 -0.64
C VAL A 167 15.48 -10.88 -1.51
N ARG A 168 15.89 -12.15 -1.51
CA ARG A 168 17.03 -12.61 -2.33
C ARG A 168 16.70 -12.61 -3.81
N ARG A 169 15.55 -13.18 -4.18
CA ARG A 169 15.10 -13.31 -5.56
C ARG A 169 14.94 -11.93 -6.19
N GLU A 170 14.15 -11.05 -5.57
CA GLU A 170 13.90 -9.69 -6.10
C GLU A 170 15.21 -8.90 -6.26
N THR A 171 16.14 -9.01 -5.32
CA THR A 171 17.44 -8.32 -5.44
C THR A 171 18.31 -8.92 -6.55
N GLU A 172 18.29 -10.23 -6.76
CA GLU A 172 19.07 -10.86 -7.81
C GLU A 172 18.46 -10.61 -9.20
N GLU A 173 17.13 -10.61 -9.31
CA GLU A 173 16.38 -10.36 -10.55
C GLU A 173 16.51 -8.90 -11.01
N GLU A 174 16.18 -7.94 -10.13
CA GLU A 174 16.11 -6.52 -10.53
C GLU A 174 17.49 -5.89 -10.80
N VAL A 175 18.50 -6.29 -10.01
CA VAL A 175 19.80 -5.59 -9.95
C VAL A 175 21.02 -6.52 -9.96
N GLY A 176 20.86 -7.84 -10.02
CA GLY A 176 21.98 -8.79 -10.16
C GLY A 176 22.87 -8.96 -8.93
N ILE A 177 22.42 -8.51 -7.75
CA ILE A 177 23.22 -8.49 -6.53
C ILE A 177 22.78 -9.58 -5.54
N LYS A 178 23.76 -10.18 -4.86
CA LYS A 178 23.52 -11.11 -3.75
C LYS A 178 23.62 -10.39 -2.42
N VAL A 179 22.70 -10.70 -1.52
CA VAL A 179 22.61 -10.10 -0.18
C VAL A 179 22.81 -11.13 0.94
N LYS A 180 23.09 -10.67 2.15
CA LYS A 180 23.21 -11.46 3.39
C LYS A 180 22.65 -10.68 4.57
N ASN A 181 22.60 -11.30 5.75
CA ASN A 181 22.16 -10.66 6.99
C ASN A 181 20.80 -9.97 6.86
N ILE A 182 19.82 -10.68 6.27
CA ILE A 182 18.46 -10.20 6.07
C ILE A 182 17.77 -10.12 7.43
N GLN A 183 17.24 -8.95 7.76
CA GLN A 183 16.62 -8.65 9.05
C GLN A 183 15.33 -7.89 8.84
N TYR A 184 14.23 -8.38 9.42
CA TYR A 184 12.96 -7.66 9.44
C TYR A 184 13.13 -6.32 10.16
N LEU A 185 12.56 -5.27 9.59
CA LEU A 185 12.41 -3.97 10.21
C LEU A 185 10.97 -3.76 10.62
N ALA A 186 10.07 -3.49 9.67
CA ALA A 186 8.70 -3.06 9.95
C ALA A 186 7.71 -3.54 8.88
N SER A 187 6.44 -3.14 9.01
CA SER A 187 5.48 -3.29 7.91
C SER A 187 4.57 -2.06 7.79
N GLN A 188 4.05 -1.82 6.58
CA GLN A 188 3.11 -0.74 6.28
C GLN A 188 2.04 -1.25 5.30
N PRO A 189 0.73 -1.09 5.60
CA PRO A 189 -0.33 -1.31 4.63
C PRO A 189 -0.21 -0.33 3.47
N TRP A 190 -0.32 -0.80 2.23
CA TRP A 190 -0.17 0.01 1.03
C TRP A 190 -1.35 -0.20 0.05
N PRO A 191 -2.25 0.80 -0.13
CA PRO A 191 -3.55 0.63 -0.80
C PRO A 191 -3.50 0.60 -2.33
N PHE A 192 -2.35 0.32 -2.92
CA PHE A 192 -2.17 0.41 -4.35
C PHE A 192 -1.49 -0.84 -4.91
N PRO A 193 -2.23 -1.92 -5.24
CA PRO A 193 -3.70 -2.09 -5.13
C PRO A 193 -4.21 -2.58 -3.76
N SER A 194 -3.54 -3.55 -3.11
CA SER A 194 -3.86 -4.04 -1.75
C SER A 194 -2.67 -4.79 -1.15
N ASN A 195 -1.56 -4.09 -0.90
CA ASN A 195 -0.30 -4.71 -0.50
C ASN A 195 -0.04 -4.54 1.00
N LEU A 196 0.68 -5.49 1.59
CA LEU A 196 1.37 -5.29 2.86
C LEU A 196 2.87 -5.19 2.55
N MET A 197 3.43 -3.99 2.69
CA MET A 197 4.86 -3.78 2.55
C MET A 197 5.55 -4.32 3.79
N ILE A 198 6.53 -5.19 3.61
CA ILE A 198 7.30 -5.84 4.67
C ILE A 198 8.75 -5.42 4.50
N ALA A 199 9.20 -4.54 5.40
CA ALA A 199 10.51 -3.92 5.32
C ALA A 199 11.61 -4.82 5.86
N PHE A 200 12.69 -4.93 5.10
CA PHE A 200 13.91 -5.63 5.47
C PHE A 200 15.13 -4.73 5.35
N LYS A 201 16.11 -4.97 6.21
CA LYS A 201 17.50 -4.56 6.02
C LYS A 201 18.29 -5.76 5.53
N ALA A 202 19.18 -5.55 4.57
CA ALA A 202 20.14 -6.55 4.15
C ALA A 202 21.50 -5.91 3.87
N GLU A 203 22.55 -6.74 3.82
CA GLU A 203 23.90 -6.33 3.49
C GLU A 203 24.31 -6.88 2.12
N TYR A 204 25.00 -6.06 1.33
CA TYR A 204 25.66 -6.51 0.10
C TYR A 204 26.62 -7.66 0.42
N ALA A 205 26.50 -8.75 -0.32
CA ALA A 205 27.37 -9.91 -0.21
C ALA A 205 28.35 -10.01 -1.38
N SER A 206 27.85 -9.95 -2.62
CA SER A 206 28.65 -10.06 -3.85
C SER A 206 27.82 -9.71 -5.09
N GLY A 207 28.46 -9.65 -6.26
CA GLY A 207 27.81 -9.42 -7.56
C GLY A 207 28.10 -8.03 -8.12
N GLU A 208 27.78 -7.86 -9.40
CA GLU A 208 27.86 -6.58 -10.12
C GLU A 208 26.44 -6.16 -10.50
N ILE A 209 26.21 -4.85 -10.57
CA ILE A 209 24.89 -4.33 -10.92
C ILE A 209 24.57 -4.74 -12.36
N LYS A 210 23.51 -5.53 -12.51
CA LYS A 210 22.95 -5.92 -13.79
C LYS A 210 21.44 -5.73 -13.73
N LEU A 211 20.95 -4.77 -14.50
CA LEU A 211 19.56 -4.34 -14.43
C LEU A 211 18.64 -5.28 -15.20
N GLN A 212 17.47 -5.56 -14.63
CA GLN A 212 16.30 -5.95 -15.40
C GLN A 212 15.68 -4.70 -16.02
N GLU A 213 16.07 -4.38 -17.25
CA GLU A 213 15.73 -3.10 -17.91
C GLU A 213 14.22 -2.82 -18.06
N GLU A 214 13.38 -3.87 -18.01
CA GLU A 214 11.92 -3.75 -18.03
C GLU A 214 11.35 -3.14 -16.73
N GLU A 215 12.08 -3.27 -15.63
CA GLU A 215 11.65 -2.86 -14.29
C GLU A 215 12.47 -1.70 -13.75
N ILE A 216 13.79 -1.73 -13.97
CA ILE A 216 14.76 -0.77 -13.44
C ILE A 216 15.54 -0.09 -14.56
N SER A 217 15.52 1.25 -14.54
CA SER A 217 16.21 2.11 -15.51
C SER A 217 17.61 2.55 -15.08
N ASP A 218 17.87 2.58 -13.77
CA ASP A 218 19.18 2.84 -13.19
C ASP A 218 19.24 2.25 -11.78
N ALA A 219 20.41 1.79 -11.33
CA ALA A 219 20.65 1.42 -9.95
C ALA A 219 22.11 1.70 -9.57
N GLN A 220 22.31 2.32 -8.41
CA GLN A 220 23.64 2.71 -7.95
C GLN A 220 23.73 2.61 -6.43
N PHE A 221 24.96 2.41 -5.96
CA PHE A 221 25.28 2.59 -4.55
C PHE A 221 25.55 4.07 -4.29
N PHE A 222 24.74 4.67 -3.42
CA PHE A 222 24.87 6.06 -3.02
C PHE A 222 25.44 6.15 -1.62
N LYS A 223 26.29 7.15 -1.39
CA LYS A 223 26.78 7.44 -0.06
C LYS A 223 25.66 8.02 0.82
N LEU A 224 25.66 7.69 2.11
CA LEU A 224 24.65 8.14 3.06
C LEU A 224 24.57 9.67 3.19
N ASP A 225 25.67 10.38 2.92
CA ASP A 225 25.77 11.84 2.96
C ASP A 225 25.50 12.53 1.60
N ALA A 226 25.26 11.75 0.54
CA ALA A 226 25.07 12.23 -0.82
C ALA A 226 23.96 11.45 -1.53
N LEU A 227 22.78 11.37 -0.90
CA LEU A 227 21.62 10.70 -1.47
C LEU A 227 20.97 11.51 -2.61
N PRO A 228 20.41 10.84 -3.63
CA PRO A 228 19.62 11.46 -4.68
C PRO A 228 18.23 11.85 -4.15
N GLU A 229 17.30 12.20 -5.04
CA GLU A 229 15.88 12.33 -4.69
C GLU A 229 15.33 10.96 -4.23
N ILE A 230 14.81 10.91 -2.99
CA ILE A 230 14.27 9.69 -2.35
C ILE A 230 12.74 9.76 -2.21
N PRO A 231 12.07 8.65 -1.82
CA PRO A 231 10.63 8.63 -1.58
C PRO A 231 10.18 9.65 -0.54
N PHE A 232 8.91 10.06 -0.65
CA PHE A 232 8.33 11.09 0.21
C PHE A 232 8.18 10.62 1.67
N LYS A 233 8.24 11.57 2.60
CA LYS A 233 7.95 11.36 4.03
C LYS A 233 6.51 10.84 4.21
N GLY A 234 6.34 9.72 4.91
CA GLY A 234 5.08 8.97 4.99
C GLY A 234 5.13 7.58 4.35
N SER A 235 6.14 7.33 3.52
CA SER A 235 6.39 6.00 2.94
C SER A 235 7.36 5.20 3.79
N ILE A 236 7.15 3.88 3.90
CA ILE A 236 8.07 2.97 4.58
C ILE A 236 9.49 3.02 3.97
N ALA A 237 9.61 3.26 2.66
CA ALA A 237 10.89 3.43 1.98
C ALA A 237 11.68 4.63 2.52
N HIS A 238 11.03 5.79 2.66
CA HIS A 238 11.64 6.97 3.26
C HIS A 238 12.07 6.67 4.70
N SER A 239 11.19 6.09 5.52
CA SER A 239 11.49 5.79 6.93
C SER A 239 12.67 4.81 7.08
N MET A 240 12.77 3.79 6.21
CA MET A 240 13.93 2.88 6.17
C MET A 240 15.24 3.61 5.80
N ILE A 241 15.22 4.49 4.80
CA ILE A 241 16.41 5.27 4.41
C ILE A 241 16.84 6.18 5.56
N MET A 242 15.89 6.84 6.23
CA MET A 242 16.16 7.69 7.39
C MET A 242 16.65 6.91 8.61
N HIS A 243 16.21 5.67 8.79
CA HIS A 243 16.71 4.78 9.83
C HIS A 243 18.19 4.49 9.64
N ILE A 244 18.57 4.13 8.41
CA ILE A 244 19.96 3.79 8.08
C ILE A 244 20.88 5.02 8.11
N THR A 245 20.40 6.18 7.63
CA THR A 245 21.22 7.40 7.52
C THR A 245 21.31 8.19 8.83
N GLN A 246 20.25 8.23 9.62
CA GLN A 246 20.12 9.13 10.77
C GLN A 246 19.83 8.40 12.09
N GLY A 247 19.68 7.07 12.09
CA GLY A 247 19.35 6.31 13.30
C GLY A 247 17.93 6.58 13.83
N THR A 248 17.05 7.11 12.98
CA THR A 248 15.64 7.32 13.36
C THR A 248 14.99 5.98 13.71
N PRO A 249 14.17 5.89 14.77
CA PRO A 249 13.47 4.64 15.10
C PRO A 249 12.57 4.20 13.95
N VAL A 250 12.60 2.90 13.65
CA VAL A 250 11.64 2.21 12.79
C VAL A 250 11.16 1.00 13.57
N ALA A 251 9.90 0.61 13.37
CA ALA A 251 9.31 -0.59 13.95
C ALA A 251 8.99 -0.56 15.45
N ASP A 252 8.55 0.58 15.97
CA ASP A 252 7.79 0.57 17.22
C ASP A 252 6.28 0.41 16.95
N ASP A 253 5.55 0.01 17.99
CA ASP A 253 4.09 -0.13 18.00
C ASP A 253 3.35 1.22 18.04
N THR A 254 4.09 2.34 18.07
CA THR A 254 3.52 3.69 18.11
C THR A 254 3.10 4.19 16.73
N GLN A 255 3.65 3.60 15.66
CA GLN A 255 3.49 4.06 14.27
C GLN A 255 3.94 5.50 14.02
N ALA A 256 4.57 6.19 14.98
CA ALA A 256 4.98 7.59 14.85
C ALA A 256 6.07 7.83 13.79
N TRP A 257 6.68 6.74 13.30
CA TRP A 257 7.67 6.71 12.23
C TRP A 257 7.05 6.63 10.82
N LEU A 258 5.74 6.40 10.71
CA LEU A 258 4.92 6.53 9.50
C LEU A 258 4.44 7.98 9.34
#